data_AF-A0A1I7GMV4-F1
#
_entry.id   AF-A0A1I7GMV4-F1
#
_cell.length_a   1.000
_cell.length_b   1.000
_cell.length_c   1.000
_cell.angle_alpha   90.00
_cell.angle_beta   90.00
_cell.angle_gamma   90.00
#
_symmetry.space_group_name_H-M   'P 1'
#
loop_
_entity.id
_entity.type
_entity.pdbx_description
1 polymer ?
#
loop_
_entity_poly.entity_id
_entity_poly.type
_entity_poly.pdbx_seq_one_letter_code
_entity_poly.pdbx_strand_id
1 'polypeptide(L)'
;MENNEKRIELYPGHWLYNASIIGFLTSLKTIEGKNIYDYLLKDGRVIFPKSIFNELDVDKRYFEDTKISSIVAKANIYRNYLQASEKKSFVFFVKALVNVENIGRCDISTVSYNLPKEINKQLKEKGLEKFLERIIDFNMIFHSDLGPSLGMFPNAYWNNKQSNKICQLFAFLIIHQHIAFTSLGDRTKVFINAPSFNLMYELNKLINSSFEWSRDNNNRSLLAMSVIEYCAKTNATLGLWSGMNIEIVAITNNTIEYYSLPSNVTKLISNKRIASLLSDIGEFKILNLVIDQKYNELVELAYRILRISMKNESNEGDRKFINDSLFLARNRFSSTAQRHVANKILKLYALIEEQLKTY
;
A
#
# COMPACT_ATOMS: atom_id res chain seq x y z
N MET A 1 8.33 -32.56 2.55
CA MET A 1 9.33 -31.50 2.80
C MET A 1 9.90 -31.08 1.45
N GLU A 2 9.19 -30.20 0.72
CA GLU A 2 9.61 -29.76 -0.61
C GLU A 2 10.62 -28.61 -0.50
N ASN A 3 11.87 -28.88 -0.89
CA ASN A 3 12.83 -27.97 -1.54
C ASN A 3 12.87 -26.48 -1.13
N ASN A 4 12.77 -26.16 0.18
CA ASN A 4 12.92 -24.80 0.71
C ASN A 4 14.26 -24.14 0.32
N GLU A 5 15.28 -24.90 -0.05
CA GLU A 5 16.58 -24.38 -0.51
C GLU A 5 16.49 -23.59 -1.83
N LYS A 6 15.45 -23.82 -2.65
CA LYS A 6 15.31 -23.17 -3.97
C LYS A 6 14.37 -21.97 -3.99
N ARG A 7 13.71 -21.66 -2.88
CA ARG A 7 12.70 -20.61 -2.80
C ARG A 7 13.03 -19.62 -1.69
N ILE A 8 12.51 -18.41 -1.86
CA ILE A 8 12.49 -17.39 -0.83
C ILE A 8 11.05 -17.27 -0.37
N GLU A 9 10.86 -17.33 0.93
CA GLU A 9 9.58 -17.19 1.57
C GLU A 9 9.62 -15.99 2.51
N LEU A 10 8.64 -15.10 2.35
CA LEU A 10 8.57 -13.85 3.10
C LEU A 10 7.19 -13.72 3.75
N TYR A 11 7.19 -13.17 4.96
CA TYR A 11 6.02 -13.02 5.82
C TYR A 11 5.76 -11.54 6.06
N PRO A 12 4.51 -11.06 5.98
CA PRO A 12 4.18 -9.66 6.26
C PRO A 12 4.75 -9.19 7.59
N GLY A 13 5.28 -7.97 7.61
CA GLY A 13 5.93 -7.35 8.77
C GLY A 13 5.65 -5.86 8.84
N HIS A 14 6.71 -5.07 9.11
CA HIS A 14 6.63 -3.62 9.15
C HIS A 14 6.27 -3.02 7.78
N TRP A 15 5.54 -1.91 7.74
CA TRP A 15 5.04 -1.31 6.49
C TRP A 15 6.14 -1.04 5.45
N LEU A 16 7.31 -0.56 5.90
CA LEU A 16 8.47 -0.27 5.03
C LEU A 16 8.93 -1.55 4.30
N TYR A 17 9.01 -2.64 5.06
CA TYR A 17 9.37 -3.95 4.53
C TYR A 17 8.28 -4.46 3.57
N ASN A 18 7.01 -4.31 3.94
CA ASN A 18 5.91 -4.75 3.11
C ASN A 18 5.82 -3.98 1.78
N ALA A 19 5.95 -2.65 1.82
CA ALA A 19 5.98 -1.79 0.66
C ALA A 19 7.16 -2.14 -0.28
N SER A 20 8.31 -2.51 0.29
CA SER A 20 9.47 -2.97 -0.49
C SER A 20 9.17 -4.23 -1.29
N ILE A 21 8.48 -5.20 -0.69
CA ILE A 21 8.10 -6.45 -1.35
C ILE A 21 7.02 -6.21 -2.40
N ILE A 22 5.96 -5.47 -2.07
CA ILE A 22 4.90 -5.13 -3.03
C ILE A 22 5.48 -4.33 -4.20
N GLY A 23 6.41 -3.42 -3.93
CA GLY A 23 7.11 -2.65 -4.96
C GLY A 23 7.96 -3.55 -5.87
N PHE A 24 8.67 -4.52 -5.29
CA PHE A 24 9.43 -5.51 -6.06
C PHE A 24 8.50 -6.36 -6.94
N LEU A 25 7.43 -6.93 -6.39
CA LEU A 25 6.44 -7.68 -7.17
C LEU A 25 5.83 -6.85 -8.30
N THR A 26 5.48 -5.60 -8.03
CA THR A 26 4.93 -4.68 -9.03
C THR A 26 5.94 -4.41 -10.14
N SER A 27 7.21 -4.24 -9.79
CA SER A 27 8.27 -4.07 -10.78
C SER A 27 8.52 -5.32 -11.62
N LEU A 28 8.34 -6.54 -11.08
CA LEU A 28 8.41 -7.80 -11.86
C LEU A 28 7.35 -7.86 -12.94
N LYS A 29 6.14 -7.36 -12.63
CA LYS A 29 5.05 -7.26 -13.60
C LYS A 29 5.37 -6.24 -14.69
N THR A 30 5.86 -5.07 -14.30
CA THR A 30 6.08 -3.96 -15.24
C THR A 30 7.27 -4.20 -16.17
N ILE A 31 8.37 -4.78 -15.66
CA ILE A 31 9.62 -4.91 -16.42
C ILE A 31 9.71 -6.25 -17.12
N GLU A 32 9.51 -7.35 -16.39
CA GLU A 32 9.63 -8.72 -16.87
C GLU A 32 8.29 -9.36 -17.27
N GLY A 33 7.15 -8.65 -17.15
CA GLY A 33 5.84 -9.14 -17.56
C GLY A 33 5.31 -10.30 -16.70
N LYS A 34 5.85 -10.51 -15.50
CA LYS A 34 5.48 -11.64 -14.64
C LYS A 34 4.07 -11.47 -14.06
N ASN A 35 3.36 -12.60 -13.92
CA ASN A 35 2.11 -12.63 -13.19
C ASN A 35 2.37 -12.64 -11.68
N ILE A 36 1.96 -11.59 -10.97
CA ILE A 36 2.24 -11.43 -9.54
C ILE A 36 1.50 -12.50 -8.71
N TYR A 37 0.32 -12.93 -9.14
CA TYR A 37 -0.47 -13.93 -8.40
C TYR A 37 0.22 -15.29 -8.30
N ASP A 38 1.20 -15.57 -9.16
CA ASP A 38 1.98 -16.81 -9.10
C ASP A 38 2.87 -16.87 -7.84
N TYR A 39 3.14 -15.70 -7.22
CA TYR A 39 3.98 -15.58 -6.02
C TYR A 39 3.18 -15.37 -4.73
N LEU A 40 1.92 -14.94 -4.83
CA LEU A 40 1.08 -14.57 -3.69
C LEU A 40 0.32 -15.80 -3.16
N LEU A 41 0.62 -16.20 -1.93
CA LEU A 41 -0.07 -17.33 -1.29
C LEU A 41 -1.37 -16.89 -0.62
N LYS A 42 -2.33 -17.82 -0.55
CA LYS A 42 -3.64 -17.58 0.08
C LYS A 42 -3.56 -17.31 1.58
N ASP A 43 -2.52 -17.79 2.24
CA ASP A 43 -2.25 -17.55 3.66
C ASP A 43 -1.58 -16.19 3.94
N GLY A 44 -1.37 -15.38 2.90
CA GLY A 44 -0.82 -14.02 3.02
C GLY A 44 0.69 -13.91 2.89
N ARG A 45 1.41 -15.03 2.76
CA ARG A 45 2.85 -15.05 2.45
C ARG A 45 3.12 -14.76 0.97
N VAL A 46 4.37 -14.44 0.66
CA VAL A 46 4.86 -14.46 -0.72
C VAL A 46 5.97 -15.49 -0.84
N ILE A 47 5.96 -16.24 -1.95
CA ILE A 47 6.99 -17.21 -2.28
C ILE A 47 7.43 -17.01 -3.72
N PHE A 48 8.75 -16.96 -3.96
CA PHE A 48 9.28 -16.94 -5.32
C PHE A 48 10.56 -17.76 -5.43
N PRO A 49 10.83 -18.35 -6.61
CA PRO A 49 12.05 -19.12 -6.83
C PRO A 49 13.25 -18.19 -6.77
N LYS A 50 14.35 -18.65 -6.17
CA LYS A 50 15.61 -17.88 -6.11
C LYS A 50 16.13 -17.55 -7.52
N SER A 51 15.83 -18.38 -8.52
CA SER A 51 16.22 -18.16 -9.92
C SER A 51 15.70 -16.86 -10.51
N ILE A 52 14.66 -16.24 -9.92
CA ILE A 52 14.11 -14.97 -10.39
C ILE A 52 15.17 -13.89 -10.52
N PHE A 53 16.22 -13.89 -9.68
CA PHE A 53 17.29 -12.90 -9.72
C PHE A 53 18.21 -13.02 -10.94
N ASN A 54 18.29 -14.21 -11.56
CA ASN A 54 18.98 -14.38 -12.84
C ASN A 54 18.17 -13.84 -14.02
N GLU A 55 16.86 -13.75 -13.87
CA GLU A 55 15.92 -13.32 -14.91
C GLU A 55 15.69 -11.80 -14.90
N LEU A 56 16.20 -11.08 -13.89
CA LEU A 56 15.99 -9.64 -13.78
C LEU A 56 16.78 -8.87 -14.83
N ASP A 57 16.10 -7.96 -15.50
CA ASP A 57 16.73 -6.98 -16.39
C ASP A 57 17.20 -5.77 -15.56
N VAL A 58 18.42 -5.89 -15.00
CA VAL A 58 19.00 -4.87 -14.11
C VAL A 58 19.25 -3.55 -14.84
N ASP A 59 19.61 -3.61 -16.13
CA ASP A 59 19.91 -2.41 -16.93
C ASP A 59 18.64 -1.60 -17.19
N LYS A 60 17.59 -2.24 -17.73
CA LYS A 60 16.28 -1.61 -17.92
C LYS A 60 15.71 -1.07 -16.61
N ARG A 61 15.93 -1.79 -15.51
CA ARG A 61 15.41 -1.44 -14.19
C ARG A 61 16.04 -0.19 -13.59
N TYR A 62 17.36 -0.01 -13.70
CA TYR A 62 18.05 1.03 -12.92
C TYR A 62 18.91 1.99 -13.73
N PHE A 63 19.22 1.66 -14.98
CA PHE A 63 20.30 2.30 -15.71
C PHE A 63 19.89 2.93 -17.03
N GLU A 64 18.82 2.45 -17.65
CA GLU A 64 18.20 3.04 -18.84
C GLU A 64 17.34 4.28 -18.52
N ASP A 65 16.82 4.94 -19.54
CA ASP A 65 15.94 6.11 -19.39
C ASP A 65 14.54 5.73 -18.89
N THR A 66 14.09 4.52 -19.19
CA THR A 66 12.78 3.97 -18.75
C THR A 66 12.81 3.30 -17.37
N LYS A 67 13.91 3.47 -16.63
CA LYS A 67 14.13 2.91 -15.29
C LYS A 67 13.03 3.25 -14.30
N ILE A 68 12.76 2.32 -13.38
CA ILE A 68 11.79 2.55 -12.28
C ILE A 68 12.29 3.63 -11.32
N SER A 69 13.60 3.68 -11.10
CA SER A 69 14.27 4.72 -10.34
C SER A 69 15.77 4.67 -10.58
N SER A 70 16.44 5.81 -10.50
CA SER A 70 17.90 5.84 -10.42
C SER A 70 18.35 5.46 -9.02
N ILE A 71 19.42 4.66 -8.94
CA ILE A 71 20.09 4.29 -7.69
C ILE A 71 21.55 4.76 -7.66
N VAL A 72 21.97 5.53 -8.67
CA VAL A 72 23.37 5.89 -8.89
C VAL A 72 23.64 7.32 -8.42
N ALA A 73 24.68 7.52 -7.61
CA ALA A 73 25.21 8.82 -7.20
C ALA A 73 24.12 9.81 -6.72
N LYS A 74 23.87 10.90 -7.44
CA LYS A 74 22.92 11.96 -7.06
C LYS A 74 21.45 11.65 -7.40
N ALA A 75 21.06 10.37 -7.40
CA ALA A 75 19.68 9.97 -7.62
C ALA A 75 18.70 10.69 -6.67
N ASN A 76 17.48 10.94 -7.16
CA ASN A 76 16.46 11.67 -6.41
C ASN A 76 15.96 10.88 -5.19
N ILE A 77 15.70 9.59 -5.37
CA ILE A 77 15.14 8.72 -4.32
C ILE A 77 16.27 8.01 -3.54
N TYR A 78 17.12 7.26 -4.25
CA TYR A 78 18.16 6.42 -3.62
C TYR A 78 19.55 7.02 -3.81
N ARG A 79 19.78 8.16 -3.17
CA ARG A 79 21.04 8.89 -3.29
C ARG A 79 22.19 8.05 -2.73
N ASN A 80 23.26 7.93 -3.51
CA ASN A 80 24.51 7.24 -3.18
C ASN A 80 24.37 5.76 -2.81
N TYR A 81 23.23 5.14 -3.11
CA TYR A 81 23.04 3.70 -2.94
C TYR A 81 24.12 2.92 -3.71
N LEU A 82 24.28 3.26 -5.00
CA LEU A 82 25.31 2.75 -5.88
C LEU A 82 26.22 3.87 -6.40
N GLN A 83 27.53 3.65 -6.41
CA GLN A 83 28.48 4.57 -7.04
C GLN A 83 28.60 4.29 -8.54
N ALA A 84 28.94 5.31 -9.34
CA ALA A 84 29.03 5.16 -10.78
C ALA A 84 30.03 4.07 -11.22
N SER A 85 31.14 3.92 -10.50
CA SER A 85 32.15 2.88 -10.72
C SER A 85 31.65 1.46 -10.46
N GLU A 86 30.59 1.30 -9.66
CA GLU A 86 30.06 -0.01 -9.24
C GLU A 86 28.92 -0.49 -10.17
N LYS A 87 28.47 0.34 -11.12
CA LYS A 87 27.35 0.04 -12.03
C LYS A 87 27.48 -1.32 -12.72
N LYS A 88 28.64 -1.57 -13.34
CA LYS A 88 28.91 -2.84 -14.05
C LYS A 88 28.93 -4.03 -13.08
N SER A 89 29.47 -3.83 -11.88
CA SER A 89 29.61 -4.90 -10.91
C SER A 89 28.31 -5.23 -10.18
N PHE A 90 27.39 -4.26 -10.06
CA PHE A 90 26.10 -4.43 -9.38
C PHE A 90 25.25 -5.56 -9.97
N VAL A 91 25.32 -5.80 -11.28
CA VAL A 91 24.64 -6.93 -11.93
C VAL A 91 25.07 -8.27 -11.31
N PHE A 92 26.36 -8.42 -10.92
CA PHE A 92 26.82 -9.63 -10.24
C PHE A 92 26.23 -9.77 -8.84
N PHE A 93 26.03 -8.66 -8.12
CA PHE A 93 25.36 -8.70 -6.81
C PHE A 93 23.92 -9.18 -6.95
N VAL A 94 23.16 -8.63 -7.90
CA VAL A 94 21.76 -9.04 -8.12
C VAL A 94 21.71 -10.53 -8.47
N LYS A 95 22.53 -11.00 -9.42
CA LYS A 95 22.59 -12.43 -9.77
C LYS A 95 23.05 -13.32 -8.60
N ALA A 96 23.95 -12.83 -7.75
CA ALA A 96 24.39 -13.55 -6.58
C ALA A 96 23.26 -13.82 -5.58
N LEU A 97 22.18 -13.01 -5.57
CA LEU A 97 21.02 -13.21 -4.69
C LEU A 97 20.31 -14.55 -4.90
N VAL A 98 20.56 -15.26 -6.00
CA VAL A 98 20.14 -16.68 -6.16
C VAL A 98 20.68 -17.57 -5.05
N ASN A 99 21.80 -17.20 -4.44
CA ASN A 99 22.52 -17.98 -3.43
C ASN A 99 22.21 -17.53 -2.00
N VAL A 100 21.23 -16.66 -1.77
CA VAL A 100 20.91 -16.25 -0.39
C VAL A 100 20.45 -17.43 0.45
N GLU A 101 20.87 -17.46 1.69
CA GLU A 101 20.49 -18.45 2.70
C GLU A 101 19.83 -17.74 3.88
N ASN A 102 18.98 -18.47 4.61
CA ASN A 102 18.34 -17.94 5.82
C ASN A 102 19.36 -17.93 6.98
N ILE A 103 20.29 -16.98 6.94
CA ILE A 103 21.42 -16.85 7.84
C ILE A 103 21.62 -15.41 8.29
N GLY A 104 22.22 -15.25 9.47
CA GLY A 104 22.56 -13.94 10.02
C GLY A 104 21.35 -13.23 10.64
N ARG A 105 21.35 -11.89 10.54
CA ARG A 105 20.39 -11.03 11.22
C ARG A 105 19.88 -9.93 10.29
N CYS A 106 18.60 -9.61 10.41
CA CYS A 106 17.97 -8.43 9.86
C CYS A 106 16.94 -7.93 10.87
N ASP A 107 17.03 -6.66 11.23
CA ASP A 107 16.15 -6.04 12.22
C ASP A 107 14.86 -5.49 11.59
N ILE A 108 14.77 -5.43 10.26
CA ILE A 108 13.63 -4.83 9.53
C ILE A 108 12.77 -5.89 8.83
N SER A 109 13.37 -6.99 8.35
CA SER A 109 12.63 -8.10 7.74
C SER A 109 12.28 -9.19 8.76
N THR A 110 11.20 -9.91 8.50
CA THR A 110 10.75 -11.05 9.32
C THR A 110 11.68 -12.26 9.21
N VAL A 111 12.42 -12.37 8.09
CA VAL A 111 13.38 -13.44 7.80
C VAL A 111 14.67 -12.83 7.25
N SER A 112 15.82 -13.42 7.58
CA SER A 112 17.14 -12.88 7.23
C SER A 112 17.77 -13.66 6.09
N TYR A 113 17.76 -13.10 4.88
CA TYR A 113 18.38 -13.72 3.71
C TYR A 113 19.68 -13.01 3.32
N ASN A 114 20.81 -13.66 3.60
CA ASN A 114 22.15 -13.15 3.32
C ASN A 114 22.93 -14.10 2.42
N LEU A 115 23.92 -13.58 1.70
CA LEU A 115 24.83 -14.38 0.89
C LEU A 115 25.84 -15.10 1.80
N PRO A 116 26.21 -16.35 1.46
CA PRO A 116 27.33 -17.05 2.08
C PRO A 116 28.63 -16.25 2.02
N LYS A 117 29.56 -16.53 2.94
CA LYS A 117 30.82 -15.79 3.07
C LYS A 117 31.66 -15.86 1.80
N GLU A 118 31.66 -17.02 1.14
CA GLU A 118 32.39 -17.31 -0.09
C GLU A 118 31.89 -16.45 -1.25
N ILE A 119 30.56 -16.34 -1.40
CA ILE A 119 29.94 -15.49 -2.43
C ILE A 119 30.22 -14.01 -2.14
N ASN A 120 30.16 -13.60 -0.86
CA ASN A 120 30.53 -12.25 -0.45
C ASN A 120 31.99 -11.92 -0.82
N LYS A 121 32.92 -12.85 -0.59
CA LYS A 121 34.33 -12.68 -0.97
C LYS A 121 34.48 -12.47 -2.49
N GLN A 122 33.79 -13.29 -3.30
CA GLN A 122 33.82 -13.14 -4.76
C GLN A 122 33.28 -11.78 -5.24
N LEU A 123 32.22 -11.26 -4.59
CA LEU A 123 31.68 -9.94 -4.92
C LEU A 123 32.66 -8.81 -4.55
N LYS A 124 33.36 -8.94 -3.41
CA LYS A 124 34.42 -7.98 -3.03
C LYS A 124 35.54 -7.93 -4.07
N GLU A 125 35.99 -9.09 -4.54
CA GLU A 125 37.01 -9.22 -5.60
C GLU A 125 36.54 -8.59 -6.93
N LYS A 126 35.22 -8.52 -7.17
CA LYS A 126 34.61 -7.83 -8.32
C LYS A 126 34.41 -6.31 -8.10
N GLY A 127 35.01 -5.74 -7.05
CA GLY A 127 34.99 -4.31 -6.77
C GLY A 127 33.74 -3.82 -6.03
N LEU A 128 32.96 -4.70 -5.41
CA LEU A 128 31.76 -4.33 -4.63
C LEU A 128 32.01 -4.20 -3.12
N GLU A 129 33.25 -4.24 -2.65
CA GLU A 129 33.54 -4.19 -1.20
C GLU A 129 32.88 -3.00 -0.51
N LYS A 130 33.12 -1.78 -1.03
CA LYS A 130 32.49 -0.57 -0.48
C LYS A 130 30.97 -0.58 -0.59
N PHE A 131 30.41 -1.18 -1.64
CA PHE A 131 28.96 -1.32 -1.78
C PHE A 131 28.40 -2.23 -0.70
N LEU A 132 28.99 -3.41 -0.52
CA LEU A 132 28.56 -4.38 0.48
C LEU A 132 28.62 -3.79 1.88
N GLU A 133 29.67 -3.03 2.22
CA GLU A 133 29.80 -2.35 3.51
C GLU A 133 28.71 -1.29 3.72
N ARG A 134 28.38 -0.49 2.69
CA ARG A 134 27.35 0.55 2.78
C ARG A 134 25.95 0.01 3.02
N ILE A 135 25.66 -1.21 2.58
CA ILE A 135 24.31 -1.80 2.65
C ILE A 135 24.09 -2.70 3.87
N ILE A 136 25.02 -2.77 4.82
CA ILE A 136 24.86 -3.59 6.04
C ILE A 136 23.86 -2.99 7.02
N ASP A 137 23.80 -1.67 7.08
CA ASP A 137 23.04 -0.91 8.07
C ASP A 137 22.02 -0.02 7.38
N PHE A 138 20.78 -0.05 7.86
CA PHE A 138 19.75 0.85 7.38
C PHE A 138 20.13 2.30 7.68
N ASN A 139 20.21 3.10 6.63
CA ASN A 139 20.66 4.48 6.66
C ASN A 139 20.02 5.28 5.52
N MET A 140 20.35 6.57 5.43
CA MET A 140 19.73 7.51 4.50
C MET A 140 19.83 7.15 2.99
N ILE A 141 20.74 6.24 2.59
CA ILE A 141 20.82 5.79 1.19
C ILE A 141 19.58 4.97 0.77
N PHE A 142 18.90 4.34 1.74
CA PHE A 142 17.70 3.55 1.51
C PHE A 142 16.43 4.39 1.62
N HIS A 143 16.43 5.36 2.53
CA HIS A 143 15.33 6.29 2.72
C HIS A 143 15.87 7.56 3.41
N SER A 144 15.85 8.71 2.73
CA SER A 144 16.44 9.96 3.25
C SER A 144 15.86 10.40 4.59
N ASP A 145 14.57 10.18 4.79
CA ASP A 145 13.85 10.73 5.95
C ASP A 145 13.81 9.78 7.16
N LEU A 146 13.90 8.47 6.93
CA LEU A 146 13.86 7.43 7.98
C LEU A 146 15.23 6.89 8.34
N GLY A 147 16.17 6.98 7.41
CA GLY A 147 17.51 6.49 7.55
C GLY A 147 18.36 7.47 8.36
N PRO A 148 19.04 7.02 9.43
CA PRO A 148 20.01 7.87 10.12
C PRO A 148 21.15 8.26 9.16
N SER A 149 21.73 9.44 9.39
CA SER A 149 23.01 9.79 8.78
C SER A 149 24.11 9.04 9.54
N LEU A 150 24.87 8.20 8.83
CA LEU A 150 25.93 7.37 9.44
C LEU A 150 26.95 8.27 10.14
N GLY A 151 27.16 8.04 11.45
CA GLY A 151 28.08 8.82 12.29
C GLY A 151 27.48 10.06 12.95
N MET A 152 26.19 10.35 12.76
CA MET A 152 25.46 11.45 13.43
C MET A 152 24.56 10.93 14.57
N PHE A 153 23.90 11.84 15.30
CA PHE A 153 22.99 11.52 16.40
C PHE A 153 21.99 10.42 16.01
N PRO A 154 21.77 9.40 16.87
CA PRO A 154 20.77 8.37 16.64
C PRO A 154 19.39 9.00 16.41
N ASN A 155 18.63 8.49 15.45
CA ASN A 155 17.27 8.99 15.27
C ASN A 155 16.35 8.42 16.36
N ALA A 156 15.39 9.22 16.81
CA ALA A 156 14.42 8.81 17.84
C ALA A 156 13.48 7.70 17.34
N TYR A 157 13.27 7.62 16.02
CA TYR A 157 12.42 6.62 15.37
C TYR A 157 12.90 5.17 15.65
N TRP A 158 14.21 4.95 15.79
CA TRP A 158 14.80 3.62 16.06
C TRP A 158 15.19 3.41 17.53
N ASN A 159 14.45 3.99 18.50
CA ASN A 159 14.74 3.87 19.93
C ASN A 159 16.19 4.27 20.28
N ASN A 160 16.72 5.32 19.65
CA ASN A 160 18.11 5.78 19.80
C ASN A 160 19.19 4.75 19.41
N LYS A 161 18.86 3.70 18.64
CA LYS A 161 19.88 2.90 17.96
C LYS A 161 20.44 3.69 16.78
N GLN A 162 21.77 3.69 16.63
CA GLN A 162 22.44 4.40 15.52
C GLN A 162 22.00 3.89 14.14
N SER A 163 21.69 2.60 14.00
CA SER A 163 21.09 2.00 12.81
C SER A 163 20.58 0.58 13.12
N ASN A 164 19.79 0.03 12.21
CA ASN A 164 19.31 -1.35 12.24
C ASN A 164 20.05 -2.17 11.19
N LYS A 165 20.44 -3.41 11.53
CA LYS A 165 21.07 -4.32 10.57
C LYS A 165 20.06 -4.74 9.52
N ILE A 166 20.47 -4.76 8.26
CA ILE A 166 19.65 -5.23 7.15
C ILE A 166 20.33 -6.38 6.43
N CYS A 167 19.54 -7.38 6.04
CA CYS A 167 20.06 -8.47 5.22
C CYS A 167 20.23 -8.03 3.77
N GLN A 168 21.12 -8.71 3.05
CA GLN A 168 21.48 -8.35 1.67
C GLN A 168 20.30 -8.48 0.71
N LEU A 169 19.41 -9.45 0.92
CA LEU A 169 18.16 -9.52 0.16
C LEU A 169 17.31 -8.28 0.41
N PHE A 170 17.11 -7.89 1.67
CA PHE A 170 16.26 -6.74 1.98
C PHE A 170 16.86 -5.42 1.51
N ALA A 171 18.19 -5.26 1.58
CA ALA A 171 18.89 -4.13 0.99
C ALA A 171 18.58 -3.96 -0.51
N PHE A 172 18.38 -5.06 -1.24
CA PHE A 172 17.91 -5.03 -2.62
C PHE A 172 16.40 -4.79 -2.76
N LEU A 173 15.57 -5.38 -1.90
CA LEU A 173 14.12 -5.21 -1.99
C LEU A 173 13.69 -3.78 -1.68
N ILE A 174 14.33 -3.12 -0.70
CA ILE A 174 13.93 -1.79 -0.24
C ILE A 174 14.04 -0.71 -1.30
N ILE A 175 14.92 -0.86 -2.29
CA ILE A 175 15.00 0.08 -3.41
C ILE A 175 13.80 -0.01 -4.37
N HIS A 176 12.80 -0.83 -4.07
CA HIS A 176 11.53 -0.88 -4.81
C HIS A 176 10.35 -0.24 -4.07
N GLN A 177 10.52 0.18 -2.81
CA GLN A 177 9.41 0.62 -1.95
C GLN A 177 8.52 1.70 -2.59
N HIS A 178 9.11 2.66 -3.30
CA HIS A 178 8.41 3.81 -3.88
C HIS A 178 7.36 3.42 -4.93
N ILE A 179 7.48 2.22 -5.51
CA ILE A 179 6.55 1.69 -6.53
C ILE A 179 5.24 1.23 -5.88
N ALA A 180 5.27 0.83 -4.61
CA ALA A 180 4.08 0.39 -3.91
C ALA A 180 3.15 1.55 -3.53
N PHE A 181 3.67 2.79 -3.50
CA PHE A 181 2.90 3.97 -3.09
C PHE A 181 2.11 4.55 -4.27
N THR A 182 0.87 4.94 -3.98
CA THR A 182 0.05 5.73 -4.89
C THR A 182 0.18 7.21 -4.54
N SER A 183 0.42 8.07 -5.53
CA SER A 183 0.49 9.52 -5.32
C SER A 183 -0.88 10.16 -5.47
N LEU A 184 -1.28 10.94 -4.48
CA LEU A 184 -2.49 11.75 -4.48
C LEU A 184 -2.22 13.16 -5.04
N GLY A 185 -3.29 13.90 -5.36
CA GLY A 185 -3.20 15.21 -6.02
C GLY A 185 -2.50 16.30 -5.19
N ASP A 186 -2.42 16.14 -3.87
CA ASP A 186 -1.79 17.04 -2.90
C ASP A 186 -0.31 16.69 -2.62
N ARG A 187 0.30 15.82 -3.44
CA ARG A 187 1.65 15.24 -3.26
C ARG A 187 1.78 14.23 -2.12
N THR A 188 0.69 13.89 -1.43
CA THR A 188 0.68 12.82 -0.45
C THR A 188 0.89 11.48 -1.16
N LYS A 189 1.75 10.62 -0.60
CA LYS A 189 1.94 9.24 -1.06
C LYS A 189 1.31 8.29 -0.07
N VAL A 190 0.43 7.41 -0.53
CA VAL A 190 -0.29 6.46 0.33
C VAL A 190 0.04 5.01 -0.01
N PHE A 191 0.08 4.17 1.02
CA PHE A 191 0.19 2.72 0.93
C PHE A 191 -0.69 2.07 1.99
N ILE A 192 -1.54 1.11 1.59
CA ILE A 192 -2.28 0.28 2.55
C ILE A 192 -1.38 -0.86 3.02
N ASN A 193 -1.04 -0.85 4.30
CA ASN A 193 -0.36 -1.92 5.00
C ASN A 193 -1.38 -2.89 5.62
N ALA A 194 -1.14 -4.20 5.49
CA ALA A 194 -2.05 -5.26 5.91
C ALA A 194 -1.28 -6.55 6.22
N PRO A 195 -1.90 -7.54 6.91
CA PRO A 195 -1.21 -8.75 7.39
C PRO A 195 -1.12 -9.84 6.30
N SER A 196 -1.29 -9.48 5.02
CA SER A 196 -1.26 -10.38 3.88
C SER A 196 -0.77 -9.64 2.65
N PHE A 197 0.25 -10.17 1.96
CA PHE A 197 0.75 -9.59 0.71
C PHE A 197 -0.29 -9.58 -0.39
N ASN A 198 -1.12 -10.62 -0.47
CA ASN A 198 -2.22 -10.68 -1.43
C ASN A 198 -3.21 -9.54 -1.17
N LEU A 199 -3.58 -9.34 0.10
CA LEU A 199 -4.49 -8.26 0.47
C LEU A 199 -3.89 -6.89 0.20
N MET A 200 -2.61 -6.68 0.54
CA MET A 200 -1.91 -5.43 0.26
C MET A 200 -1.87 -5.14 -1.25
N TYR A 201 -1.57 -6.16 -2.07
CA TYR A 201 -1.54 -5.99 -3.52
C TYR A 201 -2.90 -5.55 -4.06
N GLU A 202 -3.98 -6.22 -3.66
CA GLU A 202 -5.34 -5.90 -4.12
C GLU A 202 -5.82 -4.53 -3.62
N LEU A 203 -5.61 -4.20 -2.35
CA LEU A 203 -6.04 -2.92 -1.78
C LEU A 203 -5.32 -1.72 -2.41
N ASN A 204 -4.00 -1.82 -2.59
CA ASN A 204 -3.23 -0.75 -3.22
C ASN A 204 -3.53 -0.61 -4.72
N LYS A 205 -3.84 -1.73 -5.41
CA LYS A 205 -4.32 -1.70 -6.79
C LYS A 205 -5.67 -0.99 -6.91
N LEU A 206 -6.58 -1.18 -5.94
CA LEU A 206 -7.86 -0.47 -5.91
C LEU A 206 -7.65 1.04 -5.79
N ILE A 207 -6.81 1.50 -4.85
CA ILE A 207 -6.48 2.95 -4.73
C ILE A 207 -5.97 3.50 -6.07
N ASN A 208 -5.01 2.81 -6.70
CA ASN A 208 -4.41 3.28 -7.94
C ASN A 208 -5.40 3.31 -9.13
N SER A 209 -6.37 2.38 -9.17
CA SER A 209 -7.37 2.31 -10.24
C SER A 209 -8.51 3.32 -10.11
N SER A 210 -8.75 3.83 -8.91
CA SER A 210 -9.91 4.67 -8.62
C SER A 210 -9.60 6.17 -8.73
N PHE A 211 -9.04 6.55 -9.88
CA PHE A 211 -8.47 7.87 -10.21
C PHE A 211 -9.44 9.09 -10.08
N GLU A 212 -10.72 8.87 -9.76
CA GLU A 212 -11.70 9.92 -9.50
C GLU A 212 -11.80 10.35 -8.02
N TRP A 213 -11.00 9.77 -7.11
CA TRP A 213 -11.03 10.07 -5.66
C TRP A 213 -10.41 11.42 -5.28
N SER A 214 -10.27 12.35 -6.24
CA SER A 214 -9.27 13.41 -6.24
C SER A 214 -9.73 14.80 -5.76
N ARG A 215 -10.68 14.91 -4.83
CA ARG A 215 -10.97 16.21 -4.18
C ARG A 215 -11.17 16.22 -2.67
N ASP A 216 -11.59 15.11 -2.06
CA ASP A 216 -11.77 15.03 -0.60
C ASP A 216 -10.62 14.23 0.03
N ASN A 217 -9.66 14.96 0.59
CA ASN A 217 -8.36 14.52 1.14
C ASN A 217 -8.45 13.61 2.39
N ASN A 218 -9.51 12.82 2.58
CA ASN A 218 -9.63 11.99 3.77
C ASN A 218 -9.04 10.59 3.55
N ASN A 219 -7.80 10.39 4.01
CA ASN A 219 -7.12 9.10 3.99
C ASN A 219 -7.94 7.97 4.63
N ARG A 220 -8.73 8.25 5.69
CA ARG A 220 -9.60 7.21 6.28
C ARG A 220 -10.69 6.74 5.33
N SER A 221 -11.22 7.64 4.52
CA SER A 221 -12.25 7.35 3.53
C SER A 221 -11.69 6.56 2.37
N LEU A 222 -10.47 6.88 1.94
CA LEU A 222 -9.72 6.07 0.97
C LEU A 222 -9.56 4.64 1.48
N LEU A 223 -9.10 4.46 2.73
CA LEU A 223 -8.96 3.14 3.35
C LEU A 223 -10.30 2.40 3.35
N ALA A 224 -11.34 3.01 3.91
CA ALA A 224 -12.66 2.39 4.00
C ALA A 224 -13.22 2.00 2.62
N MET A 225 -13.06 2.87 1.62
CA MET A 225 -13.54 2.59 0.26
C MET A 225 -12.79 1.42 -0.37
N SER A 226 -11.46 1.38 -0.28
CA SER A 226 -10.66 0.26 -0.77
C SER A 226 -11.08 -1.06 -0.12
N VAL A 227 -11.33 -1.07 1.19
CA VAL A 227 -11.81 -2.25 1.91
C VAL A 227 -13.20 -2.68 1.43
N ILE A 228 -14.15 -1.74 1.37
CA ILE A 228 -15.53 -1.99 0.94
C ILE A 228 -15.54 -2.57 -0.49
N GLU A 229 -14.79 -1.95 -1.39
CA GLU A 229 -14.69 -2.34 -2.79
C GLU A 229 -14.06 -3.73 -2.96
N TYR A 230 -13.00 -4.02 -2.21
CA TYR A 230 -12.38 -5.35 -2.19
C TYR A 230 -13.38 -6.41 -1.75
N CYS A 231 -14.13 -6.15 -0.68
CA CYS A 231 -15.10 -7.10 -0.13
C CYS A 231 -16.27 -7.34 -1.08
N ALA A 232 -16.77 -6.29 -1.74
CA ALA A 232 -17.79 -6.39 -2.77
C ALA A 232 -17.33 -7.28 -3.94
N LYS A 233 -16.07 -7.14 -4.38
CA LYS A 233 -15.51 -7.89 -5.52
C LYS A 233 -15.15 -9.33 -5.20
N THR A 234 -14.72 -9.62 -3.98
CA THR A 234 -14.16 -10.94 -3.63
C THR A 234 -15.11 -11.84 -2.83
N ASN A 235 -16.30 -11.36 -2.47
CA ASN A 235 -17.21 -12.05 -1.54
C ASN A 235 -16.53 -12.42 -0.20
N ALA A 236 -15.41 -11.79 0.15
CA ALA A 236 -14.63 -12.11 1.35
C ALA A 236 -15.42 -11.82 2.63
N THR A 237 -15.26 -12.68 3.64
CA THR A 237 -15.92 -12.51 4.94
C THR A 237 -15.24 -11.39 5.72
N LEU A 238 -16.03 -10.36 5.92
CA LEU A 238 -15.66 -9.05 6.43
C LEU A 238 -15.38 -9.04 7.97
N GLY A 239 -15.73 -10.12 8.68
CA GLY A 239 -15.45 -10.29 10.12
C GLY A 239 -13.96 -10.42 10.49
N LEU A 240 -13.07 -10.70 9.53
CA LEU A 240 -11.62 -10.77 9.75
C LEU A 240 -10.98 -9.37 9.91
N TRP A 241 -11.62 -8.31 9.42
CA TRP A 241 -11.01 -6.98 9.28
C TRP A 241 -10.78 -6.25 10.60
N SER A 242 -11.67 -6.43 11.59
CA SER A 242 -11.53 -5.81 12.92
C SER A 242 -10.30 -6.28 13.70
N GLY A 243 -9.70 -7.42 13.30
CA GLY A 243 -8.45 -7.95 13.87
C GLY A 243 -7.22 -7.80 12.96
N MET A 244 -7.34 -7.23 11.76
CA MET A 244 -6.27 -7.29 10.75
C MET A 244 -5.24 -6.16 10.81
N ASN A 245 -5.26 -5.23 11.78
CA ASN A 245 -4.27 -4.14 11.87
C ASN A 245 -3.98 -3.45 10.52
N ILE A 246 -5.03 -3.20 9.74
CA ILE A 246 -4.91 -2.58 8.42
C ILE A 246 -4.86 -1.07 8.60
N GLU A 247 -3.88 -0.46 7.95
CA GLU A 247 -3.60 0.96 8.07
C GLU A 247 -3.21 1.54 6.71
N ILE A 248 -3.54 2.81 6.49
CA ILE A 248 -2.87 3.60 5.46
C ILE A 248 -1.66 4.27 6.09
N VAL A 249 -0.52 4.07 5.44
CA VAL A 249 0.69 4.87 5.63
C VAL A 249 0.64 6.01 4.62
N ALA A 250 0.54 7.24 5.12
CA ALA A 250 0.58 8.44 4.30
C ALA A 250 1.89 9.18 4.54
N ILE A 251 2.55 9.59 3.45
CA ILE A 251 3.78 10.36 3.48
C ILE A 251 3.51 11.71 2.81
N THR A 252 3.56 12.79 3.59
CA THR A 252 3.33 14.17 3.13
C THR A 252 4.45 15.05 3.65
N ASN A 253 5.20 15.69 2.75
CA ASN A 253 6.33 16.57 3.11
C ASN A 253 7.26 15.96 4.18
N ASN A 254 7.62 14.68 4.01
CA ASN A 254 8.48 13.89 4.91
C ASN A 254 7.88 13.57 6.29
N THR A 255 6.61 13.89 6.52
CA THR A 255 5.86 13.44 7.69
C THR A 255 5.17 12.13 7.35
N ILE A 256 5.27 11.15 8.25
CA ILE A 256 4.62 9.84 8.10
C ILE A 256 3.47 9.76 9.09
N GLU A 257 2.28 9.54 8.56
CA GLU A 257 1.05 9.42 9.33
C GLU A 257 0.41 8.05 9.09
N TYR A 258 -0.20 7.51 10.15
CA TYR A 258 -0.87 6.21 10.12
C TYR A 258 -2.36 6.41 10.34
N TYR A 259 -3.16 5.90 9.42
CA TYR A 259 -4.61 5.98 9.45
C TYR A 259 -5.20 4.59 9.55
N SER A 260 -5.89 4.32 10.66
CA SER A 260 -6.69 3.10 10.83
C SER A 260 -8.18 3.44 10.93
N LEU A 261 -9.02 2.44 10.70
CA LEU A 261 -10.46 2.58 10.89
C LEU A 261 -10.82 2.33 12.36
N PRO A 262 -11.71 3.15 12.96
CA PRO A 262 -12.23 2.89 14.30
C PRO A 262 -12.85 1.49 14.43
N SER A 263 -12.70 0.85 15.58
CA SER A 263 -13.11 -0.55 15.81
C SER A 263 -14.61 -0.81 15.62
N ASN A 264 -15.45 0.20 15.87
CA ASN A 264 -16.88 0.17 15.63
C ASN A 264 -17.22 0.31 14.13
N VAL A 265 -16.47 1.15 13.40
CA VAL A 265 -16.62 1.28 11.94
C VAL A 265 -16.19 0.00 11.24
N THR A 266 -15.09 -0.62 11.68
CA THR A 266 -14.66 -1.92 11.12
C THR A 266 -15.71 -2.99 11.36
N LYS A 267 -16.33 -3.06 12.55
CA LYS A 267 -17.46 -3.98 12.83
C LYS A 267 -18.69 -3.70 11.96
N LEU A 268 -19.04 -2.43 11.72
CA LEU A 268 -20.18 -2.07 10.87
C LEU A 268 -19.94 -2.47 9.42
N ILE A 269 -18.79 -2.08 8.87
CA ILE A 269 -18.38 -2.48 7.52
C ILE A 269 -18.20 -4.01 7.47
N SER A 270 -17.98 -4.67 8.62
CA SER A 270 -17.89 -6.13 8.67
C SER A 270 -19.20 -6.84 8.25
N ASN A 271 -20.33 -6.14 8.27
CA ASN A 271 -21.60 -6.67 7.80
C ASN A 271 -21.68 -6.60 6.26
N LYS A 272 -21.80 -7.77 5.61
CA LYS A 272 -21.85 -7.88 4.14
C LYS A 272 -22.95 -7.01 3.51
N ARG A 273 -24.11 -6.86 4.16
CA ARG A 273 -25.23 -6.04 3.65
C ARG A 273 -24.87 -4.55 3.70
N ILE A 274 -24.26 -4.09 4.79
CA ILE A 274 -23.81 -2.71 4.95
C ILE A 274 -22.72 -2.39 3.94
N ALA A 275 -21.68 -3.21 3.83
CA ALA A 275 -20.59 -2.99 2.88
C ALA A 275 -21.05 -3.03 1.42
N SER A 276 -21.90 -3.99 1.04
CA SER A 276 -22.46 -4.05 -0.31
C SER A 276 -23.27 -2.80 -0.64
N LEU A 277 -24.01 -2.26 0.33
CA LEU A 277 -24.81 -1.07 0.14
C LEU A 277 -23.94 0.20 0.05
N LEU A 278 -22.88 0.29 0.86
CA LEU A 278 -21.90 1.37 0.77
C LEU A 278 -21.14 1.36 -0.57
N SER A 279 -20.73 0.19 -1.06
CA SER A 279 -20.10 0.03 -2.39
C SER A 279 -21.05 0.45 -3.52
N ASP A 280 -22.31 0.00 -3.45
CA ASP A 280 -23.33 0.32 -4.44
C ASP A 280 -23.69 1.82 -4.46
N ILE A 281 -23.76 2.46 -3.29
CA ILE A 281 -23.91 3.91 -3.17
C ILE A 281 -22.70 4.62 -3.79
N GLY A 282 -21.48 4.30 -3.33
CA GLY A 282 -20.21 4.78 -3.88
C GLY A 282 -19.88 6.26 -3.61
N GLU A 283 -20.62 6.95 -2.76
CA GLU A 283 -20.46 8.39 -2.48
C GLU A 283 -19.61 8.65 -1.22
N PHE A 284 -18.58 9.48 -1.36
CA PHE A 284 -17.67 9.81 -0.26
C PHE A 284 -18.34 10.46 0.93
N LYS A 285 -19.24 11.41 0.69
CA LYS A 285 -19.95 12.10 1.77
C LYS A 285 -20.73 11.12 2.64
N ILE A 286 -21.38 10.14 2.01
CA ILE A 286 -22.16 9.11 2.71
C ILE A 286 -21.23 8.19 3.50
N LEU A 287 -20.11 7.79 2.90
CA LEU A 287 -19.09 6.99 3.60
C LEU A 287 -18.49 7.75 4.79
N ASN A 288 -18.19 9.03 4.64
CA ASN A 288 -17.65 9.89 5.70
C ASN A 288 -18.61 9.96 6.89
N LEU A 289 -19.90 10.15 6.65
CA LEU A 289 -20.90 10.13 7.71
C LEU A 289 -20.93 8.80 8.48
N VAL A 290 -20.68 7.67 7.82
CA VAL A 290 -20.57 6.36 8.49
C VAL A 290 -19.27 6.23 9.29
N ILE A 291 -18.14 6.64 8.72
CA ILE A 291 -16.82 6.60 9.39
C ILE A 291 -16.81 7.51 10.62
N ASP A 292 -17.38 8.71 10.49
CA ASP A 292 -17.46 9.72 11.54
C ASP A 292 -18.59 9.44 12.54
N GLN A 293 -19.36 8.36 12.34
CA GLN A 293 -20.47 7.93 13.19
C GLN A 293 -21.63 8.93 13.29
N LYS A 294 -21.77 9.76 12.26
CA LYS A 294 -22.81 10.78 12.13
C LYS A 294 -24.05 10.20 11.45
N TYR A 295 -24.60 9.12 12.02
CA TYR A 295 -25.68 8.35 11.38
C TYR A 295 -26.96 9.17 11.21
N ASN A 296 -27.26 10.09 12.12
CA ASN A 296 -28.43 10.98 12.01
C ASN A 296 -28.34 11.88 10.76
N GLU A 297 -27.14 12.34 10.43
CA GLU A 297 -26.91 13.17 9.23
C GLU A 297 -27.18 12.36 7.94
N LEU A 298 -27.12 11.02 7.94
CA LEU A 298 -27.51 10.19 6.79
C LEU A 298 -28.99 10.36 6.46
N VAL A 299 -29.84 10.39 7.48
CA VAL A 299 -31.29 10.52 7.33
C VAL A 299 -31.63 11.91 6.81
N GLU A 300 -31.01 12.95 7.38
CA GLU A 300 -31.19 14.34 6.93
C GLU A 300 -30.75 14.52 5.47
N LEU A 301 -29.60 13.96 5.11
CA LEU A 301 -29.08 13.96 3.76
C LEU A 301 -30.05 13.28 2.79
N ALA A 302 -30.51 12.08 3.11
CA ALA A 302 -31.45 11.33 2.28
C ALA A 302 -32.78 12.08 2.10
N TYR A 303 -33.32 12.64 3.18
CA TYR A 303 -34.56 13.42 3.14
C TYR A 303 -34.42 14.65 2.23
N ARG A 304 -33.30 15.38 2.33
CA ARG A 304 -33.06 16.56 1.49
C ARG A 304 -32.90 16.18 0.02
N ILE A 305 -32.22 15.07 -0.29
CA ILE A 305 -32.13 14.54 -1.67
C ILE A 305 -33.52 14.17 -2.19
N LEU A 306 -34.34 13.45 -1.41
CA LEU A 306 -35.71 13.08 -1.80
C LEU A 306 -36.55 14.32 -2.09
N ARG A 307 -36.54 15.31 -1.18
CA ARG A 307 -37.29 16.55 -1.33
C ARG A 307 -36.93 17.28 -2.62
N ILE A 308 -35.65 17.37 -2.96
CA ILE A 308 -35.18 18.00 -4.20
C ILE A 308 -35.64 17.19 -5.43
N SER A 309 -35.50 15.87 -5.40
CA SER A 309 -35.89 14.98 -6.51
C SER A 309 -37.39 14.97 -6.82
N MET A 310 -38.23 15.46 -5.91
CA MET A 310 -39.68 15.54 -6.07
C MET A 310 -40.15 16.90 -6.61
N LYS A 311 -39.25 17.90 -6.70
CA LYS A 311 -39.59 19.21 -7.26
C LYS A 311 -39.74 19.12 -8.79
N ASN A 312 -40.69 19.88 -9.31
CA ASN A 312 -40.86 20.06 -10.76
C ASN A 312 -39.69 20.85 -11.37
N GLU A 313 -39.19 21.86 -10.63
CA GLU A 313 -38.03 22.66 -11.03
C GLU A 313 -37.01 22.74 -9.88
N SER A 314 -35.74 22.51 -10.20
CA SER A 314 -34.63 22.66 -9.25
C SER A 314 -34.06 24.07 -9.32
N ASN A 315 -33.97 24.74 -8.17
CA ASN A 315 -33.29 26.04 -8.08
C ASN A 315 -31.76 25.86 -7.97
N GLU A 316 -31.02 26.96 -8.07
CA GLU A 316 -29.55 26.93 -8.03
C GLU A 316 -29.01 26.31 -6.72
N GLY A 317 -29.65 26.60 -5.58
CA GLY A 317 -29.29 26.03 -4.28
C GLY A 317 -29.51 24.53 -4.19
N ASP A 318 -30.57 24.00 -4.82
CA ASP A 318 -30.84 22.57 -4.91
C ASP A 318 -29.76 21.87 -5.74
N ARG A 319 -29.40 22.46 -6.90
CA ARG A 319 -28.35 21.91 -7.77
C ARG A 319 -26.99 21.93 -7.08
N LYS A 320 -26.66 23.03 -6.39
CA LYS A 320 -25.44 23.14 -5.60
C LYS A 320 -25.39 22.07 -4.52
N PHE A 321 -26.46 21.91 -3.74
CA PHE A 321 -26.52 20.89 -2.70
C PHE A 321 -26.33 19.47 -3.24
N ILE A 322 -26.99 19.13 -4.36
CA ILE A 322 -26.86 17.83 -5.00
C ILE A 322 -25.42 17.62 -5.50
N ASN A 323 -24.81 18.62 -6.14
CA ASN A 323 -23.42 18.55 -6.59
C ASN A 323 -22.42 18.38 -5.43
N ASP A 324 -22.68 19.04 -4.29
CA ASP A 324 -21.87 18.97 -3.07
C ASP A 324 -22.12 17.69 -2.26
N SER A 325 -23.13 16.88 -2.63
CA SER A 325 -23.56 15.71 -1.86
C SER A 325 -23.43 14.39 -2.61
N LEU A 326 -23.62 14.44 -3.93
CA LEU A 326 -23.52 13.31 -4.84
C LEU A 326 -22.48 13.64 -5.90
N PHE A 327 -21.32 13.00 -5.79
CA PHE A 327 -20.21 13.16 -6.71
C PHE A 327 -20.44 12.35 -7.99
N LEU A 328 -20.97 11.13 -7.88
CA LEU A 328 -21.09 10.23 -9.01
C LEU A 328 -22.19 10.68 -9.98
N ALA A 329 -21.84 10.77 -11.27
CA ALA A 329 -22.77 11.12 -12.34
C ALA A 329 -24.04 10.25 -12.34
N ARG A 330 -23.88 8.94 -12.10
CA ARG A 330 -24.97 7.96 -12.04
C ARG A 330 -25.99 8.24 -10.93
N ASN A 331 -25.59 8.97 -9.89
CA ASN A 331 -26.41 9.30 -8.73
C ASN A 331 -27.00 10.73 -8.83
N ARG A 332 -26.34 11.61 -9.58
CA ARG A 332 -26.57 13.06 -9.56
C ARG A 332 -27.61 13.56 -10.57
N PHE A 333 -27.59 13.03 -11.79
CA PHE A 333 -28.18 13.74 -12.94
C PHE A 333 -29.66 13.51 -13.22
N SER A 334 -30.29 12.48 -12.63
CA SER A 334 -31.74 12.27 -12.79
C SER A 334 -32.44 12.22 -11.44
N SER A 335 -33.66 12.78 -11.38
CA SER A 335 -34.50 12.72 -10.18
C SER A 335 -34.77 11.27 -9.75
N THR A 336 -34.91 10.35 -10.71
CA THR A 336 -35.05 8.91 -10.44
C THR A 336 -33.80 8.35 -9.76
N ALA A 337 -32.60 8.66 -10.27
CA ALA A 337 -31.34 8.24 -9.64
C ALA A 337 -31.19 8.81 -8.23
N GLN A 338 -31.50 10.10 -8.04
CA GLN A 338 -31.47 10.75 -6.72
C GLN A 338 -32.39 10.03 -5.72
N ARG A 339 -33.61 9.68 -6.13
CA ARG A 339 -34.54 8.89 -5.29
C ARG A 339 -33.98 7.51 -4.96
N HIS A 340 -33.41 6.81 -5.93
CA HIS A 340 -32.80 5.50 -5.70
C HIS A 340 -31.66 5.59 -4.68
N VAL A 341 -30.78 6.57 -4.82
CA VAL A 341 -29.66 6.77 -3.90
C VAL A 341 -30.15 7.13 -2.51
N ALA A 342 -31.12 8.04 -2.38
CA ALA A 342 -31.69 8.37 -1.08
C ALA A 342 -32.35 7.18 -0.39
N ASN A 343 -33.07 6.34 -1.14
CA ASN A 343 -33.63 5.09 -0.60
C ASN A 343 -32.53 4.11 -0.14
N LYS A 344 -31.40 4.03 -0.87
CA LYS A 344 -30.24 3.24 -0.44
C LYS A 344 -29.64 3.81 0.85
N ILE A 345 -29.56 5.13 1.00
CA ILE A 345 -29.07 5.77 2.25
C ILE A 345 -29.99 5.45 3.43
N LEU A 346 -31.31 5.55 3.26
CA LEU A 346 -32.26 5.21 4.33
C LEU A 346 -32.17 3.74 4.72
N LYS A 347 -32.03 2.84 3.73
CA LYS A 347 -31.80 1.41 3.97
C LYS A 347 -30.49 1.16 4.71
N LEU A 348 -29.44 1.91 4.38
CA LEU A 348 -28.14 1.85 5.04
C LEU A 348 -28.28 2.24 6.50
N TYR A 349 -28.94 3.37 6.79
CA TYR A 349 -29.21 3.82 8.15
C TYR A 349 -29.97 2.75 8.96
N ALA A 350 -31.05 2.18 8.40
CA ALA A 350 -31.83 1.15 9.08
C ALA A 350 -30.98 -0.10 9.44
N LEU A 351 -30.11 -0.55 8.54
CA LEU A 351 -29.20 -1.67 8.79
C LEU A 351 -28.14 -1.34 9.84
N ILE A 352 -27.63 -0.10 9.86
CA ILE A 352 -26.69 0.36 10.89
C ILE A 352 -27.37 0.34 12.26
N GLU A 353 -28.57 0.90 12.39
CA GLU A 353 -29.35 0.89 13.63
C GLU A 353 -29.64 -0.53 14.14
N GLU A 354 -30.04 -1.44 13.25
CA GLU A 354 -30.23 -2.86 13.58
C GLU A 354 -28.94 -3.49 14.13
N GLN A 355 -27.81 -3.23 13.45
CA GLN A 355 -26.51 -3.76 13.83
C GLN A 355 -26.04 -3.20 15.18
N LEU A 356 -26.31 -1.92 15.47
CA LEU A 356 -25.95 -1.26 16.73
C LEU A 356 -26.77 -1.78 17.91
N LYS A 357 -28.05 -2.15 17.70
CA LYS A 357 -28.94 -2.71 18.75
C LYS A 357 -28.67 -4.17 19.08
N THR A 358 -27.91 -4.87 18.23
CA THR A 358 -27.54 -6.28 18.46
C THR A 358 -26.36 -6.40 19.44
N TYR A 359 -25.80 -5.27 19.88
CA TYR A 359 -24.78 -5.13 20.92
C TYR A 359 -25.36 -4.34 22.09
#